data_AF-A0A4P6EQ39-F1
#
_entry.id   AF-A0A4P6EQ39-F1
#
_cell.length_a   1.000
_cell.length_b   1.000
_cell.length_c   1.000
_cell.angle_alpha   90.00
_cell.angle_beta   90.00
_cell.angle_gamma   90.00
#
_symmetry.space_group_name_H-M   'P 1'
#
loop_
_entity.id
_entity.type
_entity.pdbx_description
1 polymer ?
#
loop_
_entity_poly.entity_id
_entity_poly.type
_entity_poly.pdbx_seq_one_letter_code
_entity_poly.pdbx_strand_id
1 'polypeptide(L)'
;MDKVERRVERAIRITPRADRDRYADEWRTDLADAPHYGLAQRDVAKGAVAMAVRLRIRQVEHAFTGGKGALVAAACWVGLALLGVAGLLFGQLPLLAFAAAVAVLATAFAHAGAPSHWSHWLMVASTVVGTCSAMFVWWVAGIRIQDEPVEPMPSEPAIAAWDGAALILLLVSIVGFLTATAIAVSRERRRRP
;
A
#
# COMPACT_ATOMS: atom_id res chain seq x y z
N MET A 1 -26.40 -7.69 -22.25
CA MET A 1 -25.71 -6.94 -21.18
C MET A 1 -25.12 -5.66 -21.75
N ASP A 2 -25.64 -4.52 -21.33
CA ASP A 2 -25.19 -3.20 -21.79
C ASP A 2 -23.79 -2.86 -21.22
N LYS A 3 -23.07 -1.92 -21.83
CA LYS A 3 -21.71 -1.51 -21.39
C LYS A 3 -21.72 -0.97 -19.97
N VAL A 4 -22.81 -0.34 -19.54
CA VAL A 4 -22.97 0.23 -18.20
C VAL A 4 -23.20 -0.88 -17.16
N GLU A 5 -24.10 -1.82 -17.47
CA GLU A 5 -24.37 -3.01 -16.65
C GLU A 5 -23.09 -3.85 -16.43
N ARG A 6 -22.27 -4.02 -17.48
CA ARG A 6 -20.94 -4.66 -17.36
C ARG A 6 -20.01 -3.95 -16.37
N ARG A 7 -20.09 -2.62 -16.25
CA ARG A 7 -19.26 -1.87 -15.29
C ARG A 7 -19.75 -2.08 -13.86
N VAL A 8 -21.05 -2.09 -13.61
CA VAL A 8 -21.62 -2.38 -12.28
C VAL A 8 -21.26 -3.79 -11.84
N GLU A 9 -21.41 -4.79 -12.71
CA GLU A 9 -20.99 -6.16 -12.42
C GLU A 9 -19.48 -6.30 -12.17
N ARG A 10 -18.65 -5.45 -12.82
CA ARG A 10 -17.23 -5.37 -12.49
C ARG A 10 -17.01 -4.78 -11.10
N ALA A 11 -17.75 -3.73 -10.73
CA ALA A 11 -17.67 -3.12 -9.40
C ALA A 11 -18.03 -4.15 -8.31
N ILE A 12 -19.14 -4.87 -8.45
CA ILE A 12 -19.60 -5.91 -7.52
C ILE A 12 -18.52 -6.99 -7.29
N ARG A 13 -17.88 -7.42 -8.38
CA ARG A 13 -16.79 -8.41 -8.31
C ARG A 13 -15.59 -7.91 -7.53
N ILE A 14 -15.27 -6.62 -7.66
CA ILE A 14 -14.17 -5.97 -6.95
C ILE A 14 -14.53 -5.81 -5.46
N THR A 15 -15.78 -5.57 -5.10
CA THR A 15 -16.24 -5.41 -3.70
C THR A 15 -15.79 -6.57 -2.80
N PRO A 16 -15.34 -6.28 -1.55
CA PRO A 16 -15.05 -7.31 -0.55
C PRO A 16 -16.21 -8.27 -0.35
N ARG A 17 -15.92 -9.56 -0.14
CA ARG A 17 -16.96 -10.61 -0.01
C ARG A 17 -18.00 -10.31 1.08
N ALA A 18 -17.57 -9.74 2.20
CA ALA A 18 -18.45 -9.44 3.34
C ALA A 18 -19.53 -8.39 3.01
N ASP A 19 -19.23 -7.46 2.10
CA ASP A 19 -20.13 -6.35 1.74
C ASP A 19 -20.76 -6.53 0.36
N ARG A 20 -20.36 -7.58 -0.37
CA ARG A 20 -20.68 -7.75 -1.79
C ARG A 20 -22.18 -7.86 -2.03
N ASP A 21 -22.87 -8.68 -1.26
CA ASP A 21 -24.29 -8.98 -1.52
C ASP A 21 -25.15 -7.72 -1.27
N ARG A 22 -24.88 -7.03 -0.17
CA ARG A 22 -25.50 -5.73 0.15
C ARG A 22 -25.33 -4.71 -0.98
N TYR A 23 -24.09 -4.48 -1.43
CA TYR A 23 -23.82 -3.49 -2.47
C TYR A 23 -24.23 -3.95 -3.87
N ALA A 24 -24.32 -5.26 -4.11
CA ALA A 24 -24.80 -5.81 -5.38
C ALA A 24 -26.27 -5.48 -5.60
N ASP A 25 -27.10 -5.65 -4.58
CA ASP A 25 -28.52 -5.33 -4.65
C ASP A 25 -28.71 -3.81 -4.77
N GLU A 26 -28.02 -3.01 -3.95
CA GLU A 26 -28.08 -1.55 -4.00
C GLU A 26 -27.71 -1.00 -5.39
N TRP A 27 -26.56 -1.39 -5.95
CA TRP A 27 -26.11 -0.84 -7.24
C TRP A 27 -26.91 -1.35 -8.44
N ARG A 28 -27.53 -2.53 -8.36
CA ARG A 28 -28.42 -3.03 -9.42
C ARG A 28 -29.74 -2.27 -9.42
N THR A 29 -30.30 -2.02 -8.23
CA THR A 29 -31.51 -1.19 -8.07
C THR A 29 -31.24 0.25 -8.53
N ASP A 30 -30.15 0.87 -8.08
CA ASP A 30 -29.78 2.23 -8.50
C ASP A 30 -29.61 2.35 -10.03
N LEU A 31 -29.09 1.31 -10.68
CA LEU A 31 -28.93 1.29 -12.13
C LEU A 31 -30.27 1.16 -12.86
N ALA A 32 -31.18 0.34 -12.32
CA ALA A 32 -32.51 0.13 -12.87
C ALA A 32 -33.38 1.39 -12.72
N ASP A 33 -33.25 2.11 -11.61
CA ASP A 33 -34.04 3.30 -11.31
C ASP A 33 -33.44 4.60 -11.87
N ALA A 34 -32.18 4.59 -12.31
CA ALA A 34 -31.53 5.78 -12.87
C ALA A 34 -32.33 6.48 -13.98
N PRO A 35 -32.97 5.79 -14.96
CA PRO A 35 -33.82 6.44 -15.95
C PRO A 35 -35.06 7.11 -15.34
N HIS A 36 -35.62 6.53 -14.27
CA HIS A 36 -36.79 7.08 -13.58
C HIS A 36 -36.47 8.41 -12.89
N TYR A 37 -35.24 8.54 -12.36
CA TYR A 37 -34.75 9.75 -11.72
C TYR A 37 -34.07 10.74 -12.67
N GLY A 38 -34.07 10.48 -13.99
CA GLY A 38 -33.39 11.32 -14.98
C GLY A 38 -31.86 11.32 -14.84
N LEU A 39 -31.30 10.34 -14.12
CA LEU A 39 -29.87 10.18 -13.91
C LEU A 39 -29.22 9.46 -15.09
N ALA A 40 -28.01 9.87 -15.45
CA ALA A 40 -27.21 9.13 -16.40
C ALA A 40 -26.74 7.82 -15.74
N GLN A 41 -27.22 6.67 -16.24
CA GLN A 41 -26.79 5.34 -15.80
C GLN A 41 -25.25 5.19 -15.77
N ARG A 42 -24.52 5.91 -16.65
CA ARG A 42 -23.06 5.94 -16.67
C ARG A 42 -22.45 6.50 -15.39
N ASP A 43 -23.07 7.49 -14.77
CA ASP A 43 -22.56 8.13 -13.56
C ASP A 43 -22.86 7.28 -12.32
N VAL A 44 -24.00 6.59 -12.29
CA VAL A 44 -24.28 5.53 -11.30
C VAL A 44 -23.20 4.44 -11.37
N ALA A 45 -22.88 3.96 -12.57
CA ALA A 45 -21.84 2.94 -12.74
C ALA A 45 -20.43 3.44 -12.36
N LYS A 46 -20.11 4.72 -12.59
CA LYS A 46 -18.84 5.30 -12.11
C LYS A 46 -18.82 5.37 -10.58
N GLY A 47 -19.92 5.79 -9.95
CA GLY A 47 -20.08 5.84 -8.51
C GLY A 47 -19.89 4.47 -7.86
N ALA A 48 -20.53 3.44 -8.40
CA ALA A 48 -20.38 2.05 -7.95
C ALA A 48 -18.91 1.58 -8.01
N VAL A 49 -18.20 1.85 -9.13
CA VAL A 49 -16.77 1.51 -9.26
C VAL A 49 -15.92 2.26 -8.23
N ALA A 50 -16.13 3.57 -8.07
CA ALA A 50 -15.38 4.38 -7.11
C ALA A 50 -15.59 3.88 -5.67
N MET A 51 -16.83 3.54 -5.31
CA MET A 51 -17.16 2.99 -4.00
C MET A 51 -16.57 1.60 -3.78
N ALA A 52 -16.63 0.71 -4.78
CA ALA A 52 -15.99 -0.61 -4.73
C ALA A 52 -14.47 -0.52 -4.48
N VAL A 53 -13.80 0.42 -5.17
CA VAL A 53 -12.37 0.69 -4.97
C VAL A 53 -12.10 1.22 -3.56
N ARG A 54 -12.92 2.16 -3.08
CA ARG A 54 -12.80 2.71 -1.72
C ARG A 54 -12.96 1.65 -0.64
N LEU A 55 -13.93 0.74 -0.79
CA LEU A 55 -14.13 -0.39 0.13
C LEU A 55 -12.92 -1.32 0.14
N ARG A 56 -12.31 -1.58 -1.04
CA ARG A 56 -11.09 -2.38 -1.12
C ARG A 56 -9.89 -1.72 -0.48
N ILE A 57 -9.69 -0.43 -0.72
CA ILE A 57 -8.65 0.37 -0.08
C ILE A 57 -8.78 0.27 1.44
N ARG A 58 -9.99 0.47 1.98
CA ARG A 58 -10.27 0.36 3.41
C ARG A 58 -10.00 -1.05 3.96
N GLN A 59 -10.30 -2.09 3.18
CA GLN A 59 -10.03 -3.47 3.57
C GLN A 59 -8.52 -3.77 3.68
N VAL A 60 -7.71 -3.21 2.78
CA VAL A 60 -6.23 -3.31 2.82
C VAL A 60 -5.70 -2.55 4.03
N GLU A 61 -6.16 -1.32 4.22
CA GLU A 61 -5.80 -0.48 5.36
C GLU A 61 -6.10 -1.18 6.70
N HIS A 62 -7.29 -1.74 6.89
CA HIS A 62 -7.64 -2.54 8.07
C HIS A 62 -6.76 -3.78 8.26
N ALA A 63 -6.27 -4.39 7.17
CA ALA A 63 -5.35 -5.53 7.29
C ALA A 63 -4.00 -5.09 7.87
N PHE A 64 -3.44 -3.97 7.40
CA PHE A 64 -2.14 -3.47 7.85
C PHE A 64 -2.17 -2.71 9.19
N THR A 65 -3.32 -2.14 9.57
CA THR A 65 -3.49 -1.37 10.82
C THR A 65 -3.95 -2.22 12.01
N GLY A 66 -4.28 -3.50 11.81
CA GLY A 66 -4.75 -4.37 12.88
C GLY A 66 -6.28 -4.40 13.06
N GLY A 67 -7.04 -3.73 12.19
CA GLY A 67 -8.52 -3.84 12.16
C GLY A 67 -9.03 -5.28 11.95
N LYS A 68 -8.20 -6.18 11.41
CA LYS A 68 -8.45 -7.63 11.32
C LYS A 68 -7.71 -8.49 12.36
N GLY A 69 -7.11 -7.84 13.37
CA GLY A 69 -6.28 -8.45 14.41
C GLY A 69 -4.78 -8.25 14.19
N ALA A 70 -4.03 -8.22 15.30
CA ALA A 70 -2.58 -7.95 15.32
C ALA A 70 -1.75 -8.98 14.52
N LEU A 71 -2.16 -10.27 14.53
CA LEU A 71 -1.48 -11.32 13.77
C LEU A 71 -1.55 -11.08 12.26
N VAL A 72 -2.72 -10.66 11.77
CA VAL A 72 -2.94 -10.35 10.35
C VAL A 72 -2.10 -9.14 9.94
N ALA A 73 -2.07 -8.10 10.78
CA ALA A 73 -1.22 -6.94 10.54
C ALA A 73 0.26 -7.31 10.49
N ALA A 74 0.75 -8.09 11.45
CA ALA A 74 2.13 -8.57 11.46
C ALA A 74 2.45 -9.38 10.19
N ALA A 75 1.58 -10.31 9.79
CA ALA A 75 1.76 -11.09 8.57
C ALA A 75 1.79 -10.22 7.30
N CYS A 76 0.94 -9.20 7.20
CA CYS A 76 0.94 -8.26 6.08
C CYS A 76 2.25 -7.46 6.00
N TRP A 77 2.75 -6.95 7.14
CA TRP A 77 4.02 -6.23 7.19
C TRP A 77 5.22 -7.13 6.89
N VAL A 78 5.24 -8.36 7.43
CA VAL A 78 6.27 -9.35 7.13
C VAL A 78 6.25 -9.71 5.64
N GLY A 79 5.08 -9.93 5.04
CA GLY A 79 4.95 -10.20 3.61
C GLY A 79 5.48 -9.06 2.74
N LEU A 80 5.17 -7.81 3.12
CA LEU A 80 5.71 -6.62 2.44
C LEU A 80 7.24 -6.54 2.57
N ALA A 81 7.78 -6.80 3.76
CA ALA A 81 9.22 -6.83 3.99
C ALA A 81 9.91 -7.94 3.18
N LEU A 82 9.34 -9.15 3.15
CA LEU A 82 9.85 -10.27 2.36
C LEU A 82 9.83 -9.96 0.86
N LEU A 83 8.81 -9.25 0.37
CA LEU A 83 8.77 -8.80 -1.02
C LEU A 83 9.90 -7.80 -1.32
N GLY A 84 10.18 -6.88 -0.37
CA GLY A 84 11.32 -5.98 -0.46
C GLY A 84 12.65 -6.74 -0.48
N VAL A 85 12.86 -7.68 0.44
CA VAL A 85 14.06 -8.54 0.50
C VAL A 85 14.19 -9.37 -0.77
N ALA A 86 13.10 -9.92 -1.29
CA ALA A 86 13.10 -10.63 -2.57
C ALA A 86 13.47 -9.70 -3.74
N GLY A 87 13.03 -8.43 -3.69
CA GLY A 87 13.45 -7.38 -4.62
C GLY A 87 14.95 -7.15 -4.63
N LEU A 88 15.58 -7.20 -3.46
CA LEU A 88 17.03 -7.12 -3.34
C LEU A 88 17.68 -8.40 -3.89
N LEU A 89 17.26 -9.58 -3.41
CA LEU A 89 17.95 -10.83 -3.72
C LEU A 89 17.75 -11.34 -5.16
N PHE A 90 16.58 -11.12 -5.75
CA PHE A 90 16.17 -11.72 -7.03
C PHE A 90 16.01 -10.71 -8.17
N GLY A 91 16.39 -9.44 -7.94
CA GLY A 91 16.49 -8.41 -8.98
C GLY A 91 15.28 -7.51 -9.16
N GLN A 92 15.22 -6.83 -10.30
CA GLN A 92 14.42 -5.61 -10.48
C GLN A 92 12.89 -5.83 -10.45
N LEU A 93 12.40 -6.97 -10.93
CA LEU A 93 10.95 -7.27 -10.97
C LEU A 93 10.30 -7.28 -9.58
N PRO A 94 10.79 -8.05 -8.59
CA PRO A 94 10.24 -8.00 -7.24
C PRO A 94 10.44 -6.64 -6.56
N LEU A 95 11.50 -5.90 -6.91
CA LEU A 95 11.69 -4.54 -6.42
C LEU A 95 10.62 -3.56 -6.94
N LEU A 96 10.25 -3.65 -8.22
CA LEU A 96 9.15 -2.89 -8.80
C LEU A 96 7.81 -3.27 -8.17
N ALA A 97 7.59 -4.57 -7.92
CA ALA A 97 6.39 -5.04 -7.23
C ALA A 97 6.32 -4.50 -5.79
N PHE A 98 7.44 -4.47 -5.07
CA PHE A 98 7.55 -3.86 -3.75
C PHE A 98 7.24 -2.36 -3.79
N ALA A 99 7.85 -1.60 -4.70
CA ALA A 99 7.59 -0.18 -4.85
C ALA A 99 6.11 0.12 -5.17
N ALA A 100 5.51 -0.66 -6.08
CA ALA A 100 4.09 -0.57 -6.38
C ALA A 100 3.21 -0.88 -5.15
N ALA A 101 3.56 -1.91 -4.38
CA ALA A 101 2.84 -2.26 -3.15
C ALA A 101 2.92 -1.14 -2.10
N VAL A 102 4.09 -0.54 -1.90
CA VAL A 102 4.28 0.61 -1.00
C VAL A 102 3.47 1.82 -1.46
N ALA A 103 3.43 2.11 -2.76
CA ALA A 103 2.64 3.22 -3.31
C ALA A 103 1.13 3.00 -3.13
N VAL A 104 0.63 1.78 -3.39
CA VAL A 104 -0.76 1.41 -3.13
C VAL A 104 -1.08 1.51 -1.63
N LEU A 105 -0.15 1.13 -0.77
CA LEU A 105 -0.35 1.20 0.68
C LEU A 105 -0.39 2.66 1.17
N ALA A 106 0.50 3.52 0.67
CA ALA A 106 0.53 4.94 0.99
C ALA A 106 -0.76 5.65 0.55
N THR A 107 -1.24 5.38 -0.67
CA THR A 107 -2.51 5.92 -1.18
C THR A 107 -3.70 5.38 -0.39
N ALA A 108 -3.68 4.10 -0.01
CA ALA A 108 -4.73 3.51 0.81
C ALA A 108 -4.84 4.17 2.18
N PHE A 109 -3.71 4.41 2.84
CA PHE A 109 -3.65 5.12 4.12
C PHE A 109 -4.09 6.58 4.00
N ALA A 110 -3.68 7.29 2.95
CA ALA A 110 -4.08 8.68 2.73
C ALA A 110 -5.60 8.83 2.53
N HIS A 111 -6.25 7.88 1.85
CA HIS A 111 -7.67 7.96 1.52
C HIS A 111 -8.61 7.41 2.58
N ALA A 112 -8.13 6.56 3.48
CA ALA A 112 -8.98 5.89 4.45
C ALA A 112 -9.47 6.78 5.60
N GLY A 113 -8.88 7.96 5.79
CA GLY A 113 -9.29 8.87 6.87
C GLY A 113 -9.14 8.22 8.25
N ALA A 114 -8.11 7.38 8.43
CA ALA A 114 -7.76 6.79 9.72
C ALA A 114 -7.73 7.91 10.77
N PRO A 115 -8.32 7.71 11.98
CA PRO A 115 -8.39 8.75 12.99
C PRO A 115 -6.99 9.32 13.19
N SER A 116 -6.86 10.60 12.84
CA SER A 116 -5.63 11.38 12.78
C SER A 116 -4.83 11.17 14.06
N HIS A 117 -3.89 10.24 14.01
CA HIS A 117 -3.01 9.93 15.10
C HIS A 117 -1.59 9.96 14.57
N TRP A 118 -0.76 10.76 15.23
CA TRP A 118 0.64 10.97 14.89
C TRP A 118 1.42 9.66 14.67
N SER A 119 1.04 8.57 15.36
CA SER A 119 1.61 7.23 15.15
C SER A 119 1.35 6.65 13.75
N HIS A 120 0.22 6.95 13.13
CA HIS A 120 -0.09 6.49 11.77
C HIS A 120 0.81 7.20 10.75
N TRP A 121 0.94 8.52 10.86
CA TRP A 121 1.84 9.30 10.01
C TRP A 121 3.30 8.93 10.22
N LEU A 122 3.71 8.65 11.46
CA LEU A 122 5.05 8.16 11.75
C LEU A 122 5.32 6.81 11.08
N MET A 123 4.35 5.88 11.10
CA MET A 123 4.46 4.58 10.44
C MET A 123 4.58 4.70 8.92
N VAL A 124 3.78 5.58 8.30
CA VAL A 124 3.84 5.86 6.86
C VAL A 124 5.17 6.51 6.49
N ALA A 125 5.57 7.58 7.19
CA ALA A 125 6.82 8.28 6.94
C ALA A 125 8.03 7.35 7.09
N SER A 126 8.03 6.52 8.13
CA SER A 126 9.07 5.52 8.36
C SER A 126 9.14 4.49 7.22
N THR A 127 7.99 4.00 6.75
CA THR A 127 7.97 3.03 5.64
C THR A 127 8.52 3.63 4.35
N VAL A 128 8.11 4.86 4.02
CA VAL A 128 8.55 5.56 2.80
C VAL A 128 10.05 5.87 2.87
N VAL A 129 10.51 6.49 3.96
CA VAL A 129 11.92 6.85 4.15
C VAL A 129 12.79 5.60 4.13
N GLY A 130 12.39 4.55 4.88
CA GLY A 130 13.11 3.29 4.92
C GLY A 130 13.22 2.63 3.55
N THR A 131 12.12 2.62 2.78
CA THR A 131 12.12 2.07 1.42
C THR A 131 13.09 2.81 0.50
N CYS A 132 13.02 4.14 0.46
CA CYS A 132 13.92 4.95 -0.36
C CYS A 132 15.38 4.76 0.04
N SER A 133 15.67 4.74 1.35
CA SER A 133 17.00 4.51 1.89
C SER A 133 17.53 3.12 1.52
N ALA A 134 16.73 2.07 1.66
CA ALA A 134 17.12 0.71 1.29
C ALA A 134 17.41 0.58 -0.21
N MET A 135 16.56 1.15 -1.07
CA MET A 135 16.78 1.16 -2.52
C MET A 135 18.07 1.89 -2.90
N PHE A 136 18.36 3.01 -2.23
CA PHE A 136 19.57 3.78 -2.48
C PHE A 136 20.83 3.01 -2.08
N VAL A 137 20.86 2.43 -0.88
CA VAL A 137 22.00 1.61 -0.40
C VAL A 137 22.22 0.40 -1.31
N TRP A 138 21.13 -0.27 -1.72
CA TRP A 138 21.20 -1.39 -2.66
C TRP A 138 21.81 -0.98 -4.00
N TRP A 139 21.37 0.15 -4.55
CA TRP A 139 21.89 0.67 -5.82
C TRP A 139 23.39 0.98 -5.74
N VAL A 140 23.84 1.63 -4.65
CA VAL A 140 25.28 1.88 -4.41
C VAL A 140 26.06 0.57 -4.27
N ALA A 141 25.54 -0.41 -3.55
CA ALA A 141 26.18 -1.73 -3.44
C ALA A 141 26.29 -2.42 -4.81
N GLY A 142 25.27 -2.32 -5.66
CA GLY A 142 25.28 -2.86 -7.01
C GLY A 142 26.33 -2.21 -7.92
N ILE A 143 26.61 -0.91 -7.76
CA ILE A 143 27.70 -0.23 -8.47
C ILE A 143 29.07 -0.79 -8.04
N ARG A 144 29.25 -1.04 -6.74
CA ARG A 144 30.53 -1.49 -6.16
C ARG A 144 30.89 -2.95 -6.42
N ILE A 145 29.90 -3.81 -6.70
CA ILE A 145 30.08 -5.27 -6.91
C ILE A 145 30.39 -5.61 -8.38
N GLN A 146 30.41 -4.64 -9.30
CA GLN A 146 30.82 -4.89 -10.69
C GLN A 146 32.34 -5.14 -10.77
N ASP A 147 32.74 -6.41 -10.62
CA ASP A 147 34.13 -6.86 -10.48
C ASP A 147 35.00 -6.71 -11.74
N GLU A 148 34.44 -6.57 -12.94
CA GLU A 148 35.22 -6.20 -14.13
C GLU A 148 34.39 -5.32 -15.07
N PRO A 149 34.72 -4.02 -15.17
CA PRO A 149 34.02 -3.14 -16.09
C PRO A 149 34.51 -3.44 -17.52
N VAL A 150 33.62 -3.94 -18.39
CA VAL A 150 33.89 -4.17 -19.84
C VAL A 150 34.32 -2.86 -20.54
N GLU A 151 33.91 -1.73 -19.98
CA GLU A 151 34.41 -0.39 -20.29
C GLU A 151 34.69 0.34 -18.98
N PRO A 152 35.80 1.10 -18.83
CA PRO A 152 36.10 1.83 -17.60
C PRO A 152 34.89 2.68 -17.19
N MET A 153 34.22 2.25 -16.11
CA MET A 153 33.07 2.95 -15.56
C MET A 153 33.50 4.37 -15.19
N PRO A 154 32.67 5.39 -15.43
CA PRO A 154 32.92 6.73 -14.90
C PRO A 154 33.11 6.61 -13.38
N SER A 155 33.99 7.43 -12.83
CA SER A 155 34.19 7.57 -11.38
C SER A 155 32.86 7.52 -10.63
N GLU A 156 32.81 6.81 -9.49
CA GLU A 156 31.59 6.65 -8.69
C GLU A 156 30.80 7.97 -8.60
N PRO A 157 29.48 7.96 -8.86
CA PRO A 157 28.70 9.18 -8.82
C PRO A 157 28.78 9.79 -7.42
N ALA A 158 29.01 11.10 -7.32
CA ALA A 158 29.27 11.79 -6.04
C ALA A 158 28.18 11.56 -4.97
N ILE A 159 26.96 11.22 -5.38
CA ILE A 159 25.86 10.87 -4.47
C ILE A 159 26.11 9.54 -3.73
N ALA A 160 26.87 8.59 -4.30
CA ALA A 160 27.16 7.29 -3.70
C ALA A 160 27.93 7.37 -2.37
N ALA A 161 28.62 8.48 -2.11
CA ALA A 161 29.27 8.76 -0.82
C ALA A 161 28.28 8.93 0.36
N TRP A 162 26.98 9.06 0.08
CA TRP A 162 25.93 9.21 1.08
C TRP A 162 25.28 7.89 1.50
N ASP A 163 25.81 6.74 1.06
CA ASP A 163 25.30 5.42 1.42
C ASP A 163 25.26 5.19 2.94
N GLY A 164 26.27 5.65 3.68
CA GLY A 164 26.29 5.62 5.14
C GLY A 164 25.13 6.42 5.77
N ALA A 165 24.83 7.61 5.26
CA ALA A 165 23.70 8.42 5.73
C ALA A 165 22.36 7.75 5.40
N ALA A 166 22.26 7.10 4.23
CA ALA A 166 21.09 6.32 3.85
C ALA A 166 20.89 5.09 4.75
N LEU A 167 21.96 4.39 5.15
CA LEU A 167 21.90 3.31 6.15
C LEU A 167 21.38 3.79 7.50
N ILE A 168 21.84 4.97 7.96
CA ILE A 168 21.35 5.56 9.21
C ILE A 168 19.86 5.88 9.10
N LEU A 169 19.41 6.49 7.99
CA LEU A 169 18.00 6.77 7.75
C LEU A 169 17.16 5.50 7.70
N LEU A 170 17.67 4.42 7.11
CA LEU A 170 17.03 3.11 7.14
C LEU A 170 16.85 2.60 8.57
N LEU A 171 17.89 2.62 9.40
CA LEU A 171 17.81 2.18 10.79
C LEU A 171 16.83 3.04 11.61
N VAL A 172 16.89 4.36 11.47
CA VAL A 172 15.96 5.29 12.14
C VAL A 172 14.52 5.02 11.70
N SER A 173 14.31 4.73 10.42
CA SER A 173 12.99 4.40 9.90
C SER A 173 12.45 3.08 10.48
N ILE A 174 13.30 2.06 10.64
CA ILE A 174 12.91 0.79 11.28
C ILE A 174 12.50 1.06 12.73
N VAL A 175 13.28 1.85 13.48
CA VAL A 175 12.96 2.21 14.86
C VAL A 175 11.65 3.01 14.95
N GLY A 176 11.46 4.00 14.08
CA GLY A 176 10.23 4.79 14.01
C GLY A 176 9.00 3.94 13.70
N PHE A 177 9.16 2.98 12.78
CA PHE A 177 8.14 2.02 12.42
C PHE A 177 7.78 1.09 13.59
N LEU A 178 8.77 0.49 14.25
CA LEU A 178 8.56 -0.38 15.43
C LEU A 178 7.89 0.38 16.58
N THR A 179 8.31 1.62 16.83
CA THR A 179 7.75 2.47 17.88
C THR A 179 6.29 2.81 17.58
N ALA A 180 5.98 3.21 16.34
CA ALA A 180 4.62 3.49 15.90
C ALA A 180 3.72 2.24 16.04
N THR A 181 4.24 1.07 15.67
CA THR A 181 3.54 -0.21 15.79
C THR A 181 3.28 -0.57 17.25
N ALA A 182 4.27 -0.44 18.14
CA ALA A 182 4.11 -0.70 19.57
C ALA A 182 3.08 0.23 20.23
N ILE A 183 3.06 1.50 19.84
CA ILE A 183 2.06 2.47 20.30
C ILE A 183 0.66 2.08 19.81
N ALA A 184 0.53 1.67 18.56
CA ALA A 184 -0.75 1.21 18.01
C ALA A 184 -1.27 -0.04 18.76
N VAL A 185 -0.40 -1.04 18.97
CA VAL A 185 -0.75 -2.30 19.68
C VAL A 185 -1.09 -2.06 21.14
N SER A 186 -0.32 -1.24 21.85
CA SER A 186 -0.59 -0.92 23.27
C SER A 186 -1.91 -0.18 23.47
N ARG A 187 -2.29 0.69 22.51
CA ARG A 187 -3.60 1.35 22.51
C ARG A 187 -4.74 0.38 22.26
N GLU A 188 -4.57 -0.58 21.35
CA GLU A 188 -5.60 -1.59 21.09
C GLU A 188 -5.81 -2.50 22.31
N ARG A 189 -4.73 -2.90 22.99
CA ARG A 189 -4.82 -3.66 24.25
C ARG A 189 -5.56 -2.90 25.35
N ARG A 190 -5.42 -1.57 25.41
CA ARG A 190 -6.15 -0.73 26.38
C ARG A 190 -7.63 -0.51 26.05
N ARG A 191 -8.06 -0.78 24.81
CA ARG A 191 -9.44 -0.57 24.34
C ARG A 191 -10.28 -1.85 24.34
N ARG A 192 -9.66 -3.03 24.48
CA ARG A 192 -10.38 -4.30 24.66
C ARG A 192 -10.64 -4.49 26.17
N PRO A 193 -11.91 -4.62 26.61
CA PRO A 193 -12.25 -4.87 28.01
C PRO A 193 -11.76 -6.24 28.48
#